data_AF-A0A8D8EZS4-F1
#
_entry.id   AF-A0A8D8EZS4-F1
#
_cell.length_a   1.000
_cell.length_b   1.000
_cell.length_c   1.000
_cell.angle_alpha   90.00
_cell.angle_beta   90.00
_cell.angle_gamma   90.00
#
_symmetry.space_group_name_H-M   'P 1'
#
loop_
_entity.id
_entity.type
_entity.pdbx_description
1 polymer ?
#
loop_
_entity_poly.entity_id
_entity_poly.type
_entity_poly.pdbx_seq_one_letter_code
_entity_poly.pdbx_strand_id
1 'polypeptide(L)'
;TDFETLSQVGNWPGMDFALASYGYLYHTKYDAFETISESTLQHIGDNLLPLTIGLAQAEELLDVERYREDSPTFFDFMHLFKITYKRAVAYAVNCTVAIVGLGLIV
;
A
#
# COMPACT_ATOMS: atom_id res chain seq x y z
N THR A 1 0.90 8.00 14.10
CA THR A 1 1.31 6.80 14.87
C THR A 1 2.82 6.86 15.05
N ASP A 2 3.40 5.96 15.82
CA ASP A 2 4.86 5.90 15.98
C ASP A 2 5.59 5.61 14.65
N PHE A 3 4.89 5.05 13.66
CA PHE A 3 5.41 4.80 12.31
C PHE A 3 6.03 6.05 11.68
N GLU A 4 5.48 7.23 11.93
CA GLU A 4 6.04 8.48 11.37
C GLU A 4 7.48 8.72 11.86
N THR A 5 7.74 8.51 13.14
CA THR A 5 9.08 8.67 13.70
C THR A 5 10.02 7.59 13.16
N LEU A 6 9.57 6.34 13.11
CA LEU A 6 10.37 5.22 12.61
C LEU A 6 10.75 5.41 11.13
N SER A 7 9.81 5.88 10.32
CA SER A 7 10.02 6.08 8.88
C SER A 7 10.79 7.36 8.58
N GLN A 8 10.37 8.52 9.11
CA GLN A 8 10.98 9.81 8.74
C GLN A 8 12.34 10.04 9.41
N VAL A 9 12.50 9.61 10.68
CA VAL A 9 13.74 9.83 11.44
C VAL A 9 14.65 8.60 11.36
N GLY A 10 14.09 7.41 11.54
CA GLY A 10 14.84 6.16 11.48
C GLY A 10 15.19 5.70 10.06
N ASN A 11 14.51 6.23 9.04
CA ASN A 11 14.58 5.76 7.65
C ASN A 11 14.27 4.26 7.53
N TRP A 12 13.41 3.74 8.41
CA TRP A 12 13.03 2.33 8.40
C TRP A 12 11.87 2.12 7.43
N PRO A 13 12.02 1.21 6.44
CA PRO A 13 10.90 0.81 5.60
C PRO A 13 9.89 0.03 6.43
N GLY A 14 8.60 0.20 6.14
CA GLY A 14 7.55 -0.51 6.85
C GLY A 14 6.16 -0.17 6.35
N MET A 15 5.16 -0.75 6.99
CA MET A 15 3.74 -0.51 6.73
C MET A 15 3.04 -0.20 8.05
N ASP A 16 2.16 0.80 8.03
CA ASP A 16 1.35 1.21 9.18
C ASP A 16 -0.07 0.68 9.03
N PHE A 17 -0.51 -0.16 9.97
CA PHE A 17 -1.85 -0.75 9.98
C PHE A 17 -2.68 -0.15 11.10
N ALA A 18 -3.76 0.53 10.73
CA ALA A 18 -4.73 1.07 11.67
C ALA A 18 -6.15 0.68 11.25
N LEU A 19 -6.98 0.32 12.23
CA LEU A 19 -8.41 0.17 12.01
C LEU A 19 -9.06 1.54 11.97
N ALA A 20 -9.71 1.86 10.85
CA ALA A 20 -10.41 3.13 10.66
C ALA A 20 -11.93 2.92 10.67
N SER A 21 -12.48 2.58 11.84
CA SER A 21 -13.93 2.46 12.06
C SER A 21 -14.30 3.07 13.41
N TYR A 22 -15.48 3.68 13.50
CA TYR A 22 -15.99 4.29 14.74
C TYR A 22 -15.03 5.27 15.43
N GLY A 23 -14.28 6.08 14.68
CA GLY A 23 -13.24 6.96 15.22
C GLY A 23 -13.72 7.98 16.27
N TYR A 24 -15.03 8.24 16.40
CA TYR A 24 -15.60 9.08 17.46
C TYR A 24 -15.62 8.41 18.84
N LEU A 25 -15.39 7.09 18.94
CA LEU A 25 -15.25 6.37 20.20
C LEU A 25 -13.83 6.48 20.77
N TYR A 26 -12.84 6.78 19.93
CA TYR A 26 -11.42 6.86 20.29
C TYR A 26 -11.19 7.86 21.43
N HIS A 27 -10.31 7.51 22.38
CA HIS A 27 -10.06 8.30 23.61
C HIS A 27 -11.30 8.55 24.49
N THR A 28 -12.33 7.72 24.38
CA THR A 28 -13.47 7.74 25.31
C THR A 28 -13.54 6.42 26.07
N LYS A 29 -14.40 6.35 27.10
CA LYS A 29 -14.68 5.10 27.81
C LYS A 29 -15.31 4.00 26.92
N TYR A 30 -15.75 4.36 25.71
CA TYR A 30 -16.35 3.44 24.75
C TYR A 30 -15.34 2.91 23.74
N ASP A 31 -14.07 3.31 23.82
CA ASP A 31 -12.95 2.64 23.14
C ASP A 31 -12.67 1.31 23.87
N ALA A 32 -13.56 0.35 23.63
CA ALA A 32 -13.69 -0.86 24.43
C ALA A 32 -13.96 -2.07 23.54
N PHE A 33 -13.65 -3.27 24.05
CA PHE A 33 -13.75 -4.53 23.32
C PHE A 33 -15.13 -4.77 22.71
N GLU A 34 -16.19 -4.36 23.42
CA GLU A 34 -17.58 -4.54 23.00
C GLU A 34 -17.93 -3.77 21.71
N THR A 35 -17.11 -2.78 21.34
CA THR A 35 -17.29 -1.95 20.14
C THR A 35 -16.50 -2.45 18.93
N ILE A 36 -15.71 -3.52 19.10
CA ILE A 36 -14.94 -4.17 18.05
C ILE A 36 -15.63 -5.49 17.68
N SER A 37 -15.99 -5.66 16.41
CA SER A 37 -16.58 -6.92 15.95
C SER A 37 -15.53 -8.03 15.81
N GLU A 38 -15.94 -9.28 16.07
CA GLU A 38 -15.08 -10.46 15.82
C GLU A 38 -14.63 -10.53 14.35
N SER A 39 -15.50 -10.12 13.41
CA SER A 39 -15.16 -10.04 11.99
C SER A 39 -14.01 -9.08 11.70
N THR A 40 -13.89 -7.98 12.45
CA THR A 40 -12.78 -7.03 12.30
C THR A 40 -11.47 -7.68 12.71
N LEU A 41 -11.47 -8.43 13.82
CA LEU A 41 -10.29 -9.16 14.29
C LEU A 41 -9.86 -10.24 13.30
N GLN A 42 -10.81 -11.02 12.78
CA GLN A 42 -10.52 -12.03 11.76
C GLN A 42 -9.96 -11.39 10.48
N HIS A 43 -10.57 -10.30 10.01
CA HIS A 43 -10.13 -9.61 8.79
C HIS A 43 -8.70 -9.03 8.93
N ILE A 44 -8.31 -8.58 10.11
CA ILE A 44 -6.91 -8.20 10.37
C ILE A 44 -5.99 -9.42 10.20
N GLY A 45 -6.34 -10.55 10.82
CA GLY A 45 -5.57 -11.79 10.73
C GLY A 45 -5.43 -12.29 9.29
N ASP A 46 -6.53 -12.29 8.53
CA ASP A 46 -6.58 -12.75 7.14
C ASP A 46 -5.71 -11.90 6.21
N ASN A 47 -5.49 -10.62 6.54
CA ASN A 47 -4.59 -9.74 5.78
C ASN A 47 -3.13 -9.84 6.27
N LEU A 48 -2.90 -9.82 7.59
CA LEU A 48 -1.55 -9.76 8.15
C LEU A 48 -0.78 -11.07 8.06
N LEU A 49 -1.44 -12.22 8.23
CA LEU A 49 -0.78 -13.52 8.20
C LEU A 49 -0.13 -13.83 6.83
N PRO A 50 -0.88 -13.82 5.71
CA PRO A 50 -0.27 -14.11 4.40
C PRO A 50 0.77 -13.06 4.02
N LEU A 51 0.58 -11.79 4.40
CA LEU A 51 1.57 -10.74 4.17
C LEU A 51 2.88 -11.02 4.92
N THR A 52 2.79 -11.36 6.20
CA THR A 52 3.97 -11.64 7.05
C THR A 52 4.72 -12.87 6.54
N ILE A 53 4.00 -13.93 6.18
CA ILE A 53 4.59 -15.13 5.56
C ILE A 53 5.28 -14.77 4.24
N GLY A 54 4.60 -14.01 3.37
CA GLY A 54 5.14 -13.58 2.08
C GLY A 54 6.42 -12.77 2.22
N LEU A 55 6.46 -11.81 3.16
CA LEU A 55 7.67 -11.03 3.44
C LEU A 55 8.78 -11.90 4.05
N ALA A 56 8.46 -12.79 4.99
CA ALA A 56 9.45 -13.67 5.61
C ALA A 56 10.10 -14.65 4.61
N GLN A 57 9.43 -14.94 3.49
CA GLN A 57 9.87 -15.86 2.45
C GLN A 57 10.34 -15.17 1.17
N ALA A 58 10.33 -13.83 1.10
CA ALA A 58 10.72 -13.08 -0.09
C ALA A 58 12.24 -13.10 -0.30
N GLU A 59 12.69 -13.70 -1.41
CA GLU A 59 14.11 -13.72 -1.80
C GLU A 59 14.64 -12.30 -2.04
N GLU A 60 13.77 -11.39 -2.49
CA GLU A 60 14.07 -9.99 -2.71
C GLU A 60 14.53 -9.28 -1.43
N LEU A 61 14.07 -9.73 -0.27
CA LEU A 61 14.48 -9.17 1.03
C LEU A 61 15.79 -9.76 1.56
N LEU A 62 16.27 -10.89 1.00
CA LEU A 62 17.57 -11.47 1.33
C LEU A 62 18.73 -10.72 0.64
N ASP A 63 18.48 -10.17 -0.55
CA ASP A 63 19.46 -9.41 -1.32
C ASP A 63 18.80 -8.22 -2.06
N VAL A 64 18.40 -7.22 -1.26
CA VAL A 64 17.66 -6.04 -1.74
C VAL A 64 18.39 -5.32 -2.87
N GLU A 65 19.72 -5.25 -2.83
CA GLU A 65 20.48 -4.50 -3.83
C GLU A 65 20.50 -5.20 -5.18
N ARG A 66 20.60 -6.53 -5.19
CA ARG A 66 20.50 -7.33 -6.42
C ARG A 66 19.11 -7.24 -7.05
N TYR A 67 18.06 -7.22 -6.24
CA TYR A 67 16.67 -7.17 -6.69
C TYR A 67 16.10 -5.75 -6.78
N ARG A 68 16.95 -4.72 -6.59
CA ARG A 68 16.57 -3.33 -6.73
C ARG A 68 16.31 -3.01 -8.21
N GLU A 69 15.06 -3.23 -8.63
CA GLU A 69 14.60 -2.74 -9.94
C GLU A 69 14.16 -1.27 -9.87
N ASP A 70 14.23 -0.61 -11.02
CA ASP A 70 13.75 0.75 -11.21
C ASP A 70 12.25 0.80 -10.89
N SER A 71 11.79 1.67 -9.98
CA SER A 71 10.45 1.52 -9.38
C SER A 71 9.36 1.48 -10.47
N PRO A 72 8.65 0.34 -10.64
CA PRO A 72 7.66 0.19 -11.69
C PRO A 72 6.41 0.99 -11.37
N THR A 73 5.65 1.36 -12.40
CA THR A 73 4.30 1.88 -12.22
C THR A 73 3.34 0.72 -12.14
N PHE A 74 2.50 0.69 -11.10
CA PHE A 74 1.49 -0.35 -10.92
C PHE A 74 0.15 0.25 -10.49
N PHE A 75 -0.93 -0.43 -10.85
CA PHE A 75 -2.27 -0.21 -10.34
C PHE A 75 -3.09 -1.50 -10.52
N ASP A 76 -4.20 -1.63 -9.79
CA ASP A 76 -5.17 -2.70 -10.02
C ASP A 76 -6.38 -2.18 -10.81
N PHE A 77 -7.00 -3.07 -11.57
CA PHE A 77 -8.28 -2.80 -12.21
C PHE A 77 -9.40 -3.43 -11.38
N MET A 78 -10.11 -2.60 -10.60
CA MET A 78 -11.25 -3.02 -9.78
C MET A 78 -10.94 -4.22 -8.86
N HIS A 79 -9.70 -4.35 -8.37
CA HIS A 79 -9.21 -5.51 -7.63
C HIS A 79 -9.28 -6.87 -8.36
N LEU A 80 -9.51 -6.89 -9.68
CA LEU A 80 -9.57 -8.14 -10.46
C LEU A 80 -8.18 -8.64 -10.83
N PHE A 81 -7.30 -7.73 -11.26
CA PHE A 81 -5.93 -8.05 -11.62
C PHE A 81 -5.02 -6.82 -11.51
N LYS A 82 -3.73 -7.09 -11.30
CA LYS A 82 -2.67 -6.09 -11.21
C LYS A 82 -2.07 -5.83 -12.59
N ILE A 83 -1.90 -4.55 -12.93
CA ILE A 83 -1.13 -4.10 -14.10
C ILE A 83 0.18 -3.53 -13.58
N THR A 84 1.31 -3.93 -14.16
CA THR A 84 2.63 -3.38 -13.86
C THR A 84 3.41 -3.15 -15.15
N TYR A 85 4.09 -2.01 -15.26
CA TYR A 85 4.95 -1.70 -16.40
C TYR A 85 6.10 -0.77 -15.98
N LYS A 86 7.15 -0.77 -16.81
CA LYS A 86 8.32 0.09 -16.62
C LYS A 86 7.92 1.56 -16.68
N ARG A 87 8.58 2.39 -15.87
CA ARG A 87 8.38 3.84 -15.82
C ARG A 87 8.44 4.53 -17.20
N ALA A 88 9.30 4.06 -18.10
CA ALA A 88 9.38 4.59 -19.46
C ALA A 88 8.05 4.46 -20.24
N VAL A 89 7.35 3.34 -20.07
CA VAL A 89 6.02 3.13 -20.68
C VAL A 89 4.99 4.09 -20.07
N ALA A 90 5.08 4.33 -18.75
CA ALA A 90 4.25 5.32 -18.08
C ALA A 90 4.39 6.70 -18.71
N TYR A 91 5.64 7.17 -18.89
CA TYR A 91 5.89 8.46 -19.49
C TYR A 91 5.40 8.54 -20.93
N ALA A 92 5.65 7.51 -21.74
CA ALA A 92 5.19 7.47 -23.12
C ALA A 92 3.66 7.62 -23.20
N VAL A 93 2.91 6.81 -22.45
CA VAL A 93 1.44 6.86 -22.43
C VAL A 93 0.93 8.22 -21.98
N ASN A 94 1.45 8.76 -20.87
CA ASN A 94 1.00 10.06 -20.34
C ASN A 94 1.29 11.21 -21.31
N CYS A 95 2.49 11.25 -21.91
CA CYS A 95 2.83 12.26 -22.90
C CYS A 95 1.95 12.15 -24.16
N THR A 96 1.69 10.93 -24.64
CA THR A 96 0.79 10.71 -25.79
C THR A 96 -0.63 11.20 -25.47
N VAL A 97 -1.18 10.85 -24.31
CA VAL A 97 -2.52 11.30 -23.90
C VAL A 97 -2.57 12.83 -23.80
N ALA A 98 -1.54 13.45 -23.23
CA ALA A 98 -1.46 14.91 -23.14
C ALA A 98 -1.43 15.58 -24.52
N ILE A 99 -0.60 15.08 -25.45
CA ILE A 99 -0.49 15.60 -26.82
C ILE A 99 -1.81 15.45 -27.58
N VAL A 100 -2.44 14.27 -27.51
CA VAL A 100 -3.75 14.03 -28.15
C VAL A 100 -4.81 14.93 -27.55
N GLY A 101 -4.85 15.06 -26.22
CA GLY A 101 -5.79 15.93 -25.52
C GLY A 101 -5.66 17.39 -25.94
N LEU A 102 -4.43 17.91 -26.03
CA LEU A 102 -4.18 19.27 -26.54
C LEU A 102 -4.60 19.41 -28.00
N GLY A 103 -4.34 18.41 -28.84
CA GLY A 103 -4.74 18.40 -30.25
C GLY A 103 -6.26 18.34 -30.48
N LEU A 104 -7.05 17.92 -29.48
CA LEU A 104 -8.51 17.91 -29.55
C LEU A 104 -9.15 19.23 -29.07
N ILE A 105 -8.38 20.11 -28.42
CA ILE A 105 -8.83 21.43 -27.94
C ILE A 105 -8.67 22.51 -29.03
N VAL A 106 -7.79 22.28 -30.00
CA VAL A 106 -7.56 23.14 -31.18
C VAL A 106 -8.49 22.72 -32.31
#